data_AF-A0A1M4EBL4-F1
#
_entry.id   AF-A0A1M4EBL4-F1
#
_cell.length_a   1.000
_cell.length_b   1.000
_cell.length_c   1.000
_cell.angle_alpha   90.00
_cell.angle_beta   90.00
_cell.angle_gamma   90.00
#
_symmetry.space_group_name_H-M   'P 1'
#
loop_
_entity.id
_entity.type
_entity.pdbx_description
1 polymer ?
#
loop_
_entity_poly.entity_id
_entity_poly.type
_entity_poly.pdbx_seq_one_letter_code
_entity_poly.pdbx_strand_id
1 'polypeptide(L)' 'MAAHADGYDTPRSATVVGAGNTYAEGVAAAERRARQAVLAVGHDCTPGTYQNFGIYTSPGGGTWVFQSTHEAMCVD' A
#
# COMPACT_ATOMS: atom_id res chain seq x y z
N MET A 1 -36.92 -7.32 -0.91
CA MET A 1 -36.12 -8.56 -0.80
C MET A 1 -34.97 -8.45 -1.77
N ALA A 2 -33.75 -8.61 -1.25
CA ALA A 2 -32.43 -8.76 -1.87
C ALA A 2 -32.08 -7.87 -3.09
N ALA A 3 -31.20 -6.88 -2.86
CA ALA A 3 -30.39 -6.30 -3.94
C ALA A 3 -29.53 -7.43 -4.52
N HIS A 4 -29.64 -7.61 -5.83
CA HIS A 4 -29.02 -8.68 -6.60
C HIS A 4 -27.48 -8.61 -6.50
N ALA A 5 -26.84 -9.76 -6.37
CA ALA A 5 -25.40 -9.93 -6.33
C ALA A 5 -24.77 -9.62 -7.71
N ASP A 6 -23.82 -8.69 -7.77
CA ASP A 6 -22.94 -8.45 -8.92
C ASP A 6 -21.51 -8.20 -8.40
N GLY A 7 -20.53 -8.89 -8.99
CA GLY A 7 -19.11 -8.77 -8.65
C GLY A 7 -18.56 -7.38 -8.99
N TYR A 8 -18.72 -6.44 -8.06
CA TYR A 8 -18.18 -5.09 -8.20
C TYR A 8 -16.75 -5.04 -7.69
N ASP A 9 -15.84 -4.60 -8.56
CA ASP A 9 -14.54 -4.06 -8.19
C ASP A 9 -14.73 -2.96 -7.14
N THR A 10 -14.42 -3.28 -5.89
CA THR A 10 -14.51 -2.39 -4.75
C THR A 10 -13.18 -1.63 -4.62
N PRO A 11 -13.19 -0.28 -4.68
CA PRO A 11 -11.98 0.49 -4.45
C PRO A 11 -11.53 0.32 -2.99
N ARG A 12 -10.30 -0.13 -2.82
CA ARG A 12 -9.62 -0.26 -1.52
C ARG A 12 -8.37 0.60 -1.51
N SER A 13 -8.12 1.24 -0.38
CA SER A 13 -6.88 1.95 -0.17
C SER A 13 -6.31 1.68 1.22
N ALA A 14 -4.99 1.63 1.30
CA ALA A 14 -4.29 1.52 2.57
C ALA A 14 -3.07 2.43 2.60
N THR A 15 -2.94 3.19 3.69
CA THR A 15 -1.80 4.07 3.94
C THR A 15 -1.00 3.53 5.10
N VAL A 16 0.26 3.20 4.85
CA VAL A 16 1.16 2.62 5.87
C VAL A 16 2.57 3.15 5.74
N VAL A 17 3.39 2.89 6.76
CA VAL A 17 4.78 3.32 6.82
C VAL A 17 5.71 2.12 6.67
N GLY A 18 6.75 2.28 5.85
CA GLY A 18 7.87 1.34 5.74
C GLY A 18 9.21 2.05 5.93
N ALA A 19 10.21 1.29 6.36
CA ALA A 19 11.56 1.78 6.59
C ALA A 19 12.59 0.83 5.99
N GLY A 20 13.73 1.38 5.58
CA GLY A 20 14.87 0.65 5.05
C GLY A 20 16.18 1.39 5.31
N ASN A 21 17.31 0.71 5.12
CA ASN A 21 18.63 1.32 5.33
C ASN A 21 19.09 2.13 4.11
N THR A 22 18.41 1.97 2.97
CA THR A 22 18.60 2.78 1.76
C THR A 22 17.27 3.38 1.30
N TYR A 23 17.35 4.40 0.44
CA TYR A 23 16.17 5.00 -0.19
C TYR A 23 15.28 3.94 -0.86
N ALA A 24 15.87 3.07 -1.68
CA ALA A 24 15.16 2.04 -2.42
C ALA A 24 14.52 1.00 -1.48
N GLU A 25 15.23 0.61 -0.41
CA GLU A 25 14.68 -0.30 0.61
C GLU A 25 13.49 0.31 1.34
N GLY A 26 13.56 1.60 1.70
CA GLY A 26 12.48 2.30 2.39
C GLY A 26 11.20 2.36 1.56
N VAL A 27 11.33 2.73 0.28
CA VAL A 27 10.21 2.75 -0.68
C VAL A 27 9.62 1.35 -0.83
N ALA A 28 10.45 0.36 -1.16
CA ALA A 28 9.97 -1.00 -1.38
C ALA A 28 9.35 -1.61 -0.11
N ALA A 29 9.87 -1.27 1.08
CA ALA A 29 9.27 -1.69 2.35
C ALA A 29 7.89 -1.05 2.57
N ALA A 30 7.71 0.23 2.24
CA ALA A 30 6.43 0.92 2.39
C ALA A 30 5.38 0.36 1.41
N GLU A 31 5.74 0.20 0.14
CA GLU A 31 4.85 -0.36 -0.90
C GLU A 31 4.42 -1.79 -0.56
N ARG A 32 5.36 -2.68 -0.18
CA ARG A 32 5.01 -4.06 0.20
C ARG A 32 4.02 -4.11 1.35
N ARG A 33 4.21 -3.26 2.37
CA ARG A 33 3.29 -3.19 3.52
C ARG A 33 1.92 -2.65 3.09
N ALA A 34 1.89 -1.64 2.22
CA ALA A 34 0.64 -1.05 1.75
C ALA A 34 -0.17 -2.07 0.94
N ARG A 35 0.52 -2.85 0.10
CA ARG A 35 -0.08 -3.99 -0.60
C ARG A 35 -0.64 -5.04 0.35
N GLN A 36 0.14 -5.45 1.35
CA GLN A 36 -0.30 -6.42 2.35
C GLN A 36 -1.52 -5.94 3.13
N ALA A 37 -1.60 -4.64 3.45
CA ALA A 37 -2.74 -4.06 4.14
C ALA A 37 -4.02 -4.09 3.29
N VAL A 38 -3.92 -3.81 1.98
CA VAL A 38 -5.05 -3.96 1.06
C VAL A 38 -5.46 -5.44 0.91
N LEU A 39 -4.50 -6.35 0.74
CA LEU A 39 -4.77 -7.80 0.61
C LEU A 39 -5.30 -8.45 1.89
N ALA A 40 -5.09 -7.82 3.06
CA ALA A 40 -5.67 -8.30 4.31
C ALA A 40 -7.19 -8.07 4.38
N VAL A 41 -7.72 -7.15 3.57
CA VAL A 41 -9.14 -6.77 3.56
C VAL A 41 -9.87 -7.13 2.25
N GLY A 42 -9.14 -7.46 1.19
CA GLY A 42 -9.70 -7.87 -0.11
C GLY A 42 -9.02 -9.12 -0.67
N HIS A 43 -9.80 -10.01 -1.26
CA HIS A 43 -9.29 -11.12 -2.06
C HIS A 43 -9.15 -10.65 -3.52
N ASP A 44 -8.10 -11.08 -4.21
CA ASP A 44 -7.85 -10.74 -5.64
C ASP A 44 -7.97 -9.25 -6.00
N CYS A 45 -7.01 -8.45 -5.50
CA CYS A 45 -6.87 -7.06 -5.88
C CYS A 45 -5.98 -6.87 -7.12
N THR A 46 -6.37 -5.93 -7.99
CA THR A 46 -5.52 -5.40 -9.06
C THR A 46 -4.18 -4.88 -8.53
N PRO A 47 -3.12 -4.78 -9.37
CA PRO A 47 -1.81 -4.27 -8.93
C PRO A 47 -1.83 -2.84 -8.40
N GLY A 48 -2.87 -2.06 -8.73
CA GLY A 48 -3.13 -0.72 -8.23
C GLY A 48 -2.05 0.31 -8.53
N THR A 49 -2.07 1.42 -7.80
CA THR A 49 -1.05 2.48 -7.83
C THR A 49 -0.47 2.70 -6.44
N TYR A 50 0.72 3.29 -6.37
CA TYR A 50 1.38 3.67 -5.12
C TYR A 50 1.70 5.14 -5.13
N GLN A 51 1.41 5.81 -4.02
CA GLN A 51 1.84 7.17 -3.74
C GLN A 51 2.81 7.14 -2.56
N ASN A 52 4.09 7.39 -2.83
CA ASN A 52 5.15 7.33 -1.84
C ASN A 52 5.53 8.75 -1.39
N PHE A 53 5.58 8.96 -0.09
CA PHE A 53 5.98 10.21 0.54
C PHE A 53 7.09 9.96 1.57
N GLY A 54 8.24 10.59 1.39
CA GLY A 54 9.35 10.49 2.34
C GLY A 54 9.02 11.27 3.61
N ILE A 55 8.93 10.60 4.76
CA ILE A 55 8.59 11.23 6.04
C ILE A 55 9.80 11.42 6.95
N TYR A 56 10.85 10.62 6.78
CA TYR A 56 12.07 10.75 7.56
C TYR A 56 13.27 10.14 6.85
N THR A 57 14.41 10.83 6.96
CA THR A 57 15.73 10.31 6.58
C THR A 57 16.71 10.61 7.70
N SER A 58 17.43 9.60 8.18
CA SER A 58 18.45 9.79 9.20
C SER A 58 19.62 10.63 8.66
N PRO A 59 20.17 11.56 9.45
CA PRO A 59 21.44 12.21 9.13
C PRO A 59 22.52 11.13 8.89
N GLY A 60 23.17 11.17 7.73
CA GLY A 60 24.16 10.15 7.33
C GLY A 60 23.60 8.96 6.52
N GLY A 61 22.29 8.92 6.23
CA GLY A 61 21.71 8.03 5.22
C GLY A 61 21.47 6.58 5.64
N GLY A 62 21.53 6.24 6.93
CA GLY A 62 21.34 4.88 7.46
C GLY A 62 19.89 4.44 7.71
N THR A 63 18.91 5.33 7.58
CA THR A 63 17.48 5.00 7.72
C THR A 63 16.65 5.91 6.83
N TRP A 64 15.79 5.32 6.03
CA TRP A 64 14.87 5.97 5.13
C TRP A 64 13.47 5.46 5.40
N VAL A 65 12.56 6.36 5.75
CA VAL A 65 11.19 6.03 6.12
C VAL A 65 10.24 6.71 5.13
N PHE A 66 9.39 5.90 4.53
CA PHE A 66 8.38 6.33 3.58
C PHE A 66 7.00 5.94 4.07
N GLN A 67 6.06 6.87 3.92
CA GLN A 67 4.65 6.58 3.91
C GLN A 67 4.25 6.21 2.49
N SER A 68 3.54 5.09 2.32
CA SER A 68 3.01 4.68 1.04
C SER A 68 1.51 4.48 1.15
N THR A 69 0.77 5.13 0.25
CA THR A 69 -0.65 4.85 0.04
C THR A 69 -0.77 3.97 -1.19
N HIS A 70 -1.36 2.79 -1.01
CA HIS A 70 -1.70 1.89 -2.11
C HIS A 70 -3.19 1.97 -2.38
N GLU A 71 -3.54 2.24 -3.63
CA GLU A 71 -4.93 2.27 -4.12
C GLU A 71 -5.11 1.14 -5.14
N ALA A 72 -6.05 0.24 -4.89
CA ALA A 72 -6.34 -0.89 -5.76
C ALA A 72 -7.85 -1.15 -5.84
N MET A 73 -8.28 -1.71 -6.96
CA MET A 73 -9.61 -2.29 -7.11
C MET A 73 -9.54 -3.77 -6.71
N CYS A 74 -10.43 -4.21 -5.81
CA CYS A 74 -10.49 -5.58 -5.31
C CYS A 74 -11.89 -6.16 -5.54
N VAL A 75 -11.97 -7.45 -5.85
CA VAL A 75 -13.24 -8.17 -5.82
C VAL A 75 -13.55 -8.57 -4.37
N ASP A 76 -14.78 -8.36 -3.93
CA ASP A 76 -15.25 -8.82 -2.60
C ASP A 76 -15.65 -10.30 -2.62
#